data_AF-A0A0S4UD69-F1
#
_entry.id   AF-A0A0S4UD69-F1
#
_cell.length_a   1.000
_cell.length_b   1.000
_cell.length_c   1.000
_cell.angle_alpha   90.00
_cell.angle_beta   90.00
_cell.angle_gamma   90.00
#
_symmetry.space_group_name_H-M   'P 1'
#
loop_
_entity.id
_entity.type
_entity.pdbx_description
1 polymer ?
#
loop_
_entity_poly.entity_id
_entity_poly.type
_entity_poly.pdbx_seq_one_letter_code
_entity_poly.pdbx_strand_id
1 'polypeptide(L)'
;MSERSRGRRFPLTLDAVVERKPAERQRETRISSGVNAVSRPTPARTASAERASSTPAPGPGPQRVAGVDAAVGAVAASAVQARTQAAHAAAGGMASDRARQALVARVQAAGVTDARVLAAIGRVPRHLFVDAGLASQAYEDAALPIGHQQTISKPSVVGRMIELLLRERPEPSAQAAQAPAQPLSRVLEIGTGCGYQAAVLSQVAGEVYSIERIRPLHEKAKANLRPLRVPNIRLHYGDGMLGLPKAAPFDAIIVAAAGLEVPQALLDQLAIGGRLIAPVARDRAGGPSQQLVLIERRGRFQFHSTALEGVFFVPLKSGTV
;
A
#
# COMPACT_ATOMS: atom_id res chain seq x y z
N MET A 1 79.92 -31.11 -23.20
CA MET A 1 79.58 -29.81 -23.83
C MET A 1 78.63 -29.07 -22.90
N SER A 2 78.95 -27.78 -22.66
CA SER A 2 78.22 -26.66 -22.02
C SER A 2 76.73 -26.85 -21.65
N GLU A 3 76.15 -26.25 -20.60
CA GLU A 3 76.58 -25.25 -19.61
C GLU A 3 75.48 -25.07 -18.54
N ARG A 4 75.90 -24.83 -17.28
CA ARG A 4 75.41 -23.86 -16.24
C ARG A 4 73.88 -23.67 -16.01
N SER A 5 73.33 -23.40 -14.83
CA SER A 5 73.78 -23.03 -13.47
C SER A 5 72.51 -22.93 -12.58
N ARG A 6 72.42 -23.62 -11.42
CA ARG A 6 72.39 -23.11 -10.01
C ARG A 6 71.54 -21.85 -9.74
N GLY A 7 70.81 -21.73 -8.62
CA GLY A 7 70.89 -22.42 -7.32
C GLY A 7 69.64 -22.20 -6.44
N ARG A 8 69.31 -23.17 -5.55
CA ARG A 8 69.63 -23.27 -4.10
C ARG A 8 68.78 -22.30 -3.24
N ARG A 9 68.01 -22.73 -2.23
CA ARG A 9 68.48 -23.32 -0.95
C ARG A 9 67.34 -24.00 -0.15
N PHE A 10 67.67 -25.13 0.46
CA PHE A 10 67.13 -25.77 1.69
C PHE A 10 67.07 -24.82 2.92
N PRO A 11 66.61 -25.24 4.13
CA PRO A 11 66.11 -26.56 4.56
C PRO A 11 64.83 -26.58 5.44
N LEU A 12 64.40 -27.83 5.72
CA LEU A 12 63.45 -28.32 6.74
C LEU A 12 63.85 -27.93 8.19
N THR A 13 62.93 -27.98 9.18
CA THR A 13 62.66 -29.13 10.09
C THR A 13 61.48 -28.75 11.01
N LEU A 14 60.44 -29.56 11.25
CA LEU A 14 60.27 -30.85 11.98
C LEU A 14 60.28 -30.73 13.52
N ASP A 15 59.29 -31.40 14.12
CA ASP A 15 59.06 -31.73 15.55
C ASP A 15 58.38 -30.63 16.40
N ALA A 16 57.36 -30.86 17.22
CA ALA A 16 56.85 -32.08 17.88
C ALA A 16 55.34 -31.86 18.20
N VAL A 17 54.42 -32.78 17.90
CA VAL A 17 54.01 -33.94 18.72
C VAL A 17 53.56 -33.55 20.13
N VAL A 18 52.26 -33.64 20.43
CA VAL A 18 51.67 -34.44 21.54
C VAL A 18 50.16 -34.62 21.29
N GLU A 19 49.69 -35.85 21.49
CA GLU A 19 48.38 -36.41 21.17
C GLU A 19 47.34 -36.40 22.33
N ARG A 20 46.05 -36.43 21.96
CA ARG A 20 44.91 -37.29 22.40
C ARG A 20 44.47 -37.47 23.90
N LYS A 21 43.17 -37.11 24.11
CA LYS A 21 42.00 -37.86 24.71
C LYS A 21 41.93 -38.15 26.24
N PRO A 22 40.79 -38.61 26.82
CA PRO A 22 39.33 -38.31 26.61
C PRO A 22 38.46 -38.22 27.92
N ALA A 23 37.15 -37.95 27.73
CA ALA A 23 35.94 -38.49 28.44
C ALA A 23 35.32 -37.82 29.70
N GLU A 24 33.99 -38.02 29.79
CA GLU A 24 33.05 -37.91 30.93
C GLU A 24 32.48 -36.53 31.32
N ARG A 25 31.26 -36.35 31.85
CA ARG A 25 29.90 -36.96 31.85
C ARG A 25 29.07 -36.02 32.77
N GLN A 26 27.82 -35.72 32.39
CA GLN A 26 26.63 -35.46 33.25
C GLN A 26 26.73 -34.51 34.48
N ARG A 27 25.87 -33.48 34.54
CA ARG A 27 24.67 -33.45 35.44
C ARG A 27 23.87 -32.14 35.35
N GLU A 28 22.58 -32.30 35.62
CA GLU A 28 21.49 -31.32 35.67
C GLU A 28 21.67 -30.23 36.73
N THR A 29 20.97 -29.11 36.58
CA THR A 29 20.17 -28.51 37.67
C THR A 29 19.15 -27.47 37.13
N ARG A 30 17.87 -27.72 37.42
CA ARG A 30 16.76 -26.75 37.42
C ARG A 30 16.87 -25.84 38.63
N ILE A 31 16.55 -24.55 38.50
CA ILE A 31 15.94 -23.75 39.58
C ILE A 31 14.85 -22.82 39.02
N SER A 32 13.73 -22.81 39.73
CA SER A 32 12.47 -22.08 39.51
C SER A 32 12.37 -20.79 40.32
N SER A 33 11.23 -20.09 40.17
CA SER A 33 10.64 -19.03 41.03
C SER A 33 11.12 -17.60 40.77
N GLY A 34 10.30 -16.55 40.84
CA GLY A 34 8.93 -16.43 41.32
C GLY A 34 8.36 -15.03 41.05
N VAL A 35 7.05 -14.94 41.20
CA VAL A 35 6.19 -13.74 41.06
C VAL A 35 6.39 -12.79 42.24
N ASN A 36 6.25 -11.48 42.03
CA ASN A 36 5.54 -10.61 42.98
C ASN A 36 5.10 -9.27 42.36
N ALA A 37 3.82 -8.97 42.55
CA ALA A 37 3.21 -7.65 42.43
C ALA A 37 3.53 -6.79 43.67
N VAL A 38 3.32 -5.46 43.60
CA VAL A 38 2.67 -4.62 44.64
C VAL A 38 2.67 -3.13 44.23
N SER A 39 1.44 -2.59 44.16
CA SER A 39 0.87 -1.30 44.60
C SER A 39 1.53 0.08 44.43
N ARG A 40 0.67 1.03 44.03
CA ARG A 40 0.77 2.51 44.06
C ARG A 40 1.00 3.07 45.48
N PRO A 41 1.43 4.35 45.56
CA PRO A 41 0.52 5.34 46.15
C PRO A 41 0.54 6.75 45.51
N THR A 42 -0.58 7.46 45.68
CA THR A 42 -0.82 8.91 45.45
C THR A 42 -0.38 9.72 46.69
N PRO A 43 -0.02 11.01 46.53
CA PRO A 43 -0.81 12.09 47.18
C PRO A 43 -0.96 13.32 46.23
N ALA A 44 -2.12 13.98 46.09
CA ALA A 44 -2.88 14.86 46.97
C ALA A 44 -2.34 16.32 47.07
N ARG A 45 -3.28 17.25 46.79
CA ARG A 45 -3.26 18.72 46.64
C ARG A 45 -2.57 19.53 47.73
N THR A 46 -2.10 20.73 47.36
CA THR A 46 -2.25 21.97 48.15
C THR A 46 -2.64 23.15 47.24
N ALA A 47 -3.37 24.09 47.84
CA ALA A 47 -4.10 25.20 47.23
C ALA A 47 -3.47 26.55 47.58
N SER A 48 -3.79 27.61 46.83
CA SER A 48 -3.86 29.04 47.24
C SER A 48 -4.55 29.83 46.12
N ALA A 49 -5.82 30.23 46.29
CA ALA A 49 -6.31 31.56 46.75
C ALA A 49 -6.11 32.67 45.68
N GLU A 50 -7.12 32.92 44.83
CA GLU A 50 -8.17 33.96 44.96
C GLU A 50 -7.69 35.41 44.83
N ARG A 51 -8.16 36.07 43.76
CA ARG A 51 -8.51 37.50 43.79
C ARG A 51 -9.68 37.74 42.83
N ALA A 52 -10.79 38.22 43.39
CA ALA A 52 -12.02 38.57 42.70
C ALA A 52 -11.93 39.95 42.04
N SER A 53 -12.61 40.12 40.89
CA SER A 53 -13.17 41.42 40.47
C SER A 53 -14.26 41.24 39.40
N SER A 54 -15.49 41.58 39.80
CA SER A 54 -16.60 42.17 39.04
C SER A 54 -17.08 41.54 37.71
N THR A 55 -18.25 40.92 37.78
CA THR A 55 -19.19 40.64 36.69
C THR A 55 -19.91 41.91 36.20
N PRO A 56 -20.09 42.10 34.88
CA PRO A 56 -21.23 42.83 34.35
C PRO A 56 -22.29 41.86 33.78
N ALA A 57 -23.55 42.28 33.84
CA ALA A 57 -24.73 41.54 33.39
C ALA A 57 -24.73 41.21 31.87
N PRO A 58 -25.42 40.15 31.42
CA PRO A 58 -25.44 39.77 30.01
C PRO A 58 -26.38 40.70 29.22
N GLY A 59 -25.84 41.37 28.20
CA GLY A 59 -26.62 42.01 27.14
C GLY A 59 -27.24 40.96 26.20
N PRO A 60 -28.27 41.32 25.42
CA PRO A 60 -28.95 40.39 24.53
C PRO A 60 -27.97 39.94 23.43
N GLY A 61 -27.78 38.62 23.31
CA GLY A 61 -26.89 38.04 22.32
C GLY A 61 -27.37 38.27 20.88
N PRO A 62 -26.47 38.31 19.88
CA PRO A 62 -26.87 38.37 18.49
C PRO A 62 -27.61 37.08 18.14
N GLN A 63 -28.87 37.20 17.71
CA GLN A 63 -29.61 36.08 17.13
C GLN A 63 -28.85 35.59 15.90
N ARG A 64 -28.30 34.39 15.99
CA ARG A 64 -27.67 33.71 14.86
C ARG A 64 -28.79 33.32 13.90
N VAL A 65 -28.90 34.02 12.76
CA VAL A 65 -29.81 33.67 11.67
C VAL A 65 -29.46 32.27 11.14
N ALA A 66 -30.21 31.27 11.59
CA ALA A 66 -30.18 29.92 11.07
C ALA A 66 -30.73 29.93 9.64
N GLY A 67 -29.86 30.11 8.66
CA GLY A 67 -30.28 30.12 7.25
C GLY A 67 -29.15 30.40 6.26
N VAL A 68 -28.09 31.08 6.68
CA VAL A 68 -27.02 31.50 5.76
C VAL A 68 -25.99 30.39 5.54
N ASP A 69 -25.59 29.65 6.58
CA ASP A 69 -24.58 28.57 6.45
C ASP A 69 -25.07 27.38 5.61
N ALA A 70 -26.35 27.00 5.76
CA ALA A 70 -26.96 25.92 5.00
C ALA A 70 -27.15 26.28 3.52
N ALA A 71 -27.51 27.54 3.23
CA ALA A 71 -27.62 28.04 1.88
C ALA A 71 -26.24 28.05 1.20
N VAL A 72 -25.21 28.61 1.85
CA VAL A 72 -23.84 28.67 1.29
C VAL A 72 -23.27 27.27 1.02
N GLY A 73 -23.50 26.30 1.93
CA GLY A 73 -23.12 24.89 1.72
C GLY A 73 -23.86 24.23 0.57
N ALA A 74 -25.15 24.52 0.39
CA ALA A 74 -25.96 24.01 -0.71
C ALA A 74 -25.56 24.63 -2.07
N VAL A 75 -25.24 25.94 -2.11
CA VAL A 75 -24.78 26.59 -3.36
C VAL A 75 -23.39 26.07 -3.75
N ALA A 76 -22.50 25.83 -2.79
CA ALA A 76 -21.18 25.24 -3.04
C ALA A 76 -21.29 23.79 -3.54
N ALA A 77 -22.15 22.97 -2.93
CA ALA A 77 -22.40 21.59 -3.38
C ALA A 77 -23.04 21.56 -4.78
N SER A 78 -23.99 22.45 -5.06
CA SER A 78 -24.63 22.60 -6.36
C SER A 78 -23.65 23.09 -7.43
N ALA A 79 -22.74 24.00 -7.10
CA ALA A 79 -21.72 24.50 -8.03
C ALA A 79 -20.65 23.43 -8.32
N VAL A 80 -20.26 22.63 -7.32
CA VAL A 80 -19.39 21.46 -7.51
C VAL A 80 -20.10 20.44 -8.41
N GLN A 81 -21.37 20.14 -8.15
CA GLN A 81 -22.14 19.17 -8.92
C GLN A 81 -22.36 19.62 -10.37
N ALA A 82 -22.64 20.91 -10.60
CA ALA A 82 -22.75 21.49 -11.93
C ALA A 82 -21.40 21.50 -12.68
N ARG A 83 -20.29 21.79 -11.99
CA ARG A 83 -18.94 21.68 -12.57
C ARG A 83 -18.57 20.24 -12.89
N THR A 84 -18.94 19.27 -12.04
CA THR A 84 -18.75 17.84 -12.30
C THR A 84 -19.57 17.40 -13.50
N GLN A 85 -20.84 17.80 -13.62
CA GLN A 85 -21.68 17.48 -14.77
C GLN A 85 -21.18 18.12 -16.07
N ALA A 86 -20.75 19.39 -16.03
CA ALA A 86 -20.17 20.07 -17.17
C ALA A 86 -18.83 19.44 -17.60
N ALA A 87 -17.98 19.05 -16.65
CA ALA A 87 -16.76 18.29 -16.92
C ALA A 87 -17.07 16.91 -17.52
N HIS A 88 -18.14 16.25 -17.07
CA HIS A 88 -18.57 14.95 -17.61
C HIS A 88 -19.12 15.06 -19.04
N ALA A 89 -19.88 16.13 -19.33
CA ALA A 89 -20.38 16.43 -20.67
C ALA A 89 -19.24 16.80 -21.63
N ALA A 90 -18.27 17.61 -21.19
CA ALA A 90 -17.06 17.93 -21.95
C ALA A 90 -16.14 16.70 -22.14
N ALA A 91 -16.16 15.75 -21.21
CA ALA A 91 -15.46 14.47 -21.32
C ALA A 91 -16.11 13.50 -22.32
N GLY A 92 -17.34 13.74 -22.78
CA GLY A 92 -18.04 12.88 -23.75
C GLY A 92 -17.27 12.64 -25.06
N GLY A 93 -16.41 13.58 -25.48
CA GLY A 93 -15.50 13.41 -26.61
C GLY A 93 -14.15 12.75 -26.28
N MET A 94 -13.63 12.93 -25.06
CA MET A 94 -12.35 12.37 -24.60
C MET A 94 -12.47 10.95 -24.03
N ALA A 95 -13.67 10.57 -23.59
CA ALA A 95 -14.00 9.29 -22.99
C ALA A 95 -14.40 8.21 -24.01
N SER A 96 -14.09 8.41 -25.30
CA SER A 96 -14.49 7.50 -26.36
C SER A 96 -13.97 6.08 -26.09
N ASP A 97 -14.77 5.07 -26.45
CA ASP A 97 -14.36 3.67 -26.33
C ASP A 97 -13.05 3.40 -27.06
N ARG A 98 -12.79 4.14 -28.14
CA ARG A 98 -11.52 4.10 -28.88
C ARG A 98 -10.32 4.51 -28.01
N ALA A 99 -10.42 5.58 -27.22
CA ALA A 99 -9.34 6.00 -26.32
C ALA A 99 -9.06 4.94 -25.25
N ARG A 100 -10.11 4.32 -24.70
CA ARG A 100 -9.98 3.23 -23.71
C ARG A 100 -9.34 1.99 -24.31
N GLN A 101 -9.78 1.58 -25.49
CA GLN A 101 -9.18 0.45 -26.22
C GLN A 101 -7.71 0.71 -26.57
N ALA A 102 -7.38 1.94 -26.98
CA ALA A 102 -6.01 2.33 -27.26
C ALA A 102 -5.14 2.32 -25.98
N LEU A 103 -5.69 2.67 -24.82
CA LEU A 103 -4.99 2.52 -23.54
C LEU A 103 -4.75 1.03 -23.23
N VAL A 104 -5.76 0.17 -23.36
CA VAL A 104 -5.63 -1.27 -23.13
C VAL A 104 -4.54 -1.88 -24.01
N ALA A 105 -4.51 -1.51 -25.30
CA ALA A 105 -3.48 -1.96 -26.23
C ALA A 105 -2.06 -1.53 -25.80
N ARG A 106 -1.89 -0.29 -25.32
CA ARG A 106 -0.60 0.18 -24.77
C ARG A 106 -0.20 -0.63 -23.52
N VAL A 107 -1.14 -0.86 -22.61
CA VAL A 107 -0.90 -1.65 -21.39
C VAL A 107 -0.51 -3.09 -21.73
N GLN A 108 -1.16 -3.68 -22.73
CA GLN A 108 -0.82 -5.00 -23.22
C GLN A 108 0.57 -5.04 -23.85
N ALA A 109 0.91 -4.05 -24.69
CA ALA A 109 2.24 -3.90 -25.28
C ALA A 109 3.35 -3.70 -24.23
N ALA A 110 3.01 -3.10 -23.09
CA ALA A 110 3.91 -2.96 -21.94
C ALA A 110 4.10 -4.26 -21.12
N GLY A 111 3.43 -5.36 -21.50
CA GLY A 111 3.67 -6.70 -20.96
C GLY A 111 2.61 -7.23 -20.00
N VAL A 112 1.49 -6.53 -19.80
CA VAL A 112 0.33 -7.07 -19.05
C VAL A 112 -0.47 -7.99 -19.99
N THR A 113 -0.66 -9.24 -19.59
CA THR A 113 -1.28 -10.28 -20.44
C THR A 113 -2.56 -10.85 -19.84
N ASP A 114 -2.83 -10.67 -18.54
CA ASP A 114 -4.06 -11.16 -17.93
C ASP A 114 -5.30 -10.44 -18.48
N ALA A 115 -6.15 -11.19 -19.17
CA ALA A 115 -7.36 -10.68 -19.83
C ALA A 115 -8.35 -10.03 -18.86
N ARG A 116 -8.43 -10.49 -17.60
CA ARG A 116 -9.31 -9.92 -16.58
C ARG A 116 -8.84 -8.54 -16.18
N VAL A 117 -7.52 -8.37 -16.03
CA VAL A 117 -6.88 -7.09 -15.72
C VAL A 117 -7.04 -6.09 -16.88
N LEU A 118 -6.77 -6.53 -18.12
CA LEU A 118 -6.94 -5.70 -19.31
C LEU A 118 -8.39 -5.23 -19.46
N ALA A 119 -9.36 -6.13 -19.24
CA ALA A 119 -10.78 -5.78 -19.24
C ALA A 119 -11.14 -4.78 -18.13
N ALA A 120 -10.60 -4.94 -16.92
CA ALA A 120 -10.81 -4.01 -15.81
C ALA A 120 -10.29 -2.60 -16.14
N ILE A 121 -9.07 -2.51 -16.70
CA ILE A 121 -8.48 -1.23 -17.13
C ILE A 121 -9.33 -0.57 -18.22
N GLY A 122 -9.84 -1.34 -19.19
CA GLY A 122 -10.70 -0.81 -20.25
C GLY A 122 -12.07 -0.30 -19.76
N ARG A 123 -12.61 -0.90 -18.69
CA ARG A 123 -13.90 -0.51 -18.11
C ARG A 123 -13.81 0.76 -17.27
N VAL A 124 -12.75 0.93 -16.48
CA VAL A 124 -12.62 2.07 -15.57
C VAL A 124 -12.30 3.35 -16.34
N PRO A 125 -13.15 4.40 -16.28
CA PRO A 125 -12.94 5.64 -17.00
C PRO A 125 -11.83 6.48 -16.33
N ARG A 126 -10.57 6.23 -16.68
CA ARG A 126 -9.38 6.85 -16.07
C ARG A 126 -9.43 8.39 -16.03
N HIS A 127 -10.06 9.04 -17.00
CA HIS A 127 -10.21 10.50 -17.03
C HIS A 127 -11.00 11.09 -15.85
N LEU A 128 -11.82 10.29 -15.15
CA LEU A 128 -12.52 10.74 -13.94
C LEU A 128 -11.59 10.88 -12.72
N PHE A 129 -10.37 10.38 -12.81
CA PHE A 129 -9.42 10.31 -11.71
C PHE A 129 -8.27 11.32 -11.83
N VAL A 130 -8.29 12.15 -12.87
CA VAL A 130 -7.29 13.19 -13.13
C VAL A 130 -7.95 14.56 -13.18
N ASP A 131 -7.16 15.61 -13.00
CA ASP A 131 -7.66 16.98 -13.13
C ASP A 131 -8.08 17.26 -14.58
N ALA A 132 -9.09 18.12 -14.77
CA ALA A 132 -9.68 18.35 -16.10
C ALA A 132 -8.66 18.81 -17.16
N GLY A 133 -7.64 19.58 -16.76
CA GLY A 133 -6.56 20.02 -17.67
C GLY A 133 -5.65 18.89 -18.17
N LEU A 134 -5.70 17.71 -17.54
CA LEU A 134 -4.93 16.51 -17.91
C LEU A 134 -5.81 15.43 -18.56
N ALA A 135 -7.10 15.70 -18.78
CA ALA A 135 -8.04 14.72 -19.30
C ALA A 135 -7.63 14.14 -20.67
N SER A 136 -7.01 14.96 -21.54
CA SER A 136 -6.47 14.52 -22.83
C SER A 136 -5.33 13.51 -22.72
N GLN A 137 -4.58 13.53 -21.60
CA GLN A 137 -3.48 12.61 -21.31
C GLN A 137 -3.92 11.40 -20.49
N ALA A 138 -5.17 11.36 -20.03
CA ALA A 138 -5.66 10.33 -19.12
C ALA A 138 -5.53 8.91 -19.67
N TYR A 139 -5.51 8.76 -20.99
CA TYR A 139 -5.44 7.48 -21.70
C TYR A 139 -4.05 7.18 -22.29
N GLU A 140 -3.04 7.96 -21.94
CA GLU A 140 -1.65 7.59 -22.15
C GLU A 140 -1.16 6.67 -21.05
N ASP A 141 -0.16 5.84 -21.35
CA ASP A 141 0.49 4.98 -20.35
C ASP A 141 1.52 5.76 -19.51
N ALA A 142 1.05 6.83 -18.87
CA ALA A 142 1.86 7.77 -18.13
C ALA A 142 1.34 7.95 -16.70
N ALA A 143 2.26 8.27 -15.80
CA ALA A 143 1.91 8.76 -14.49
C ALA A 143 1.58 10.26 -14.59
N LEU A 144 0.54 10.70 -13.90
CA LEU A 144 0.07 12.09 -13.95
C LEU A 144 -0.04 12.66 -12.53
N PRO A 145 0.20 13.97 -12.32
CA PRO A 145 0.01 14.56 -11.00
C PRO A 145 -1.46 14.56 -10.60
N ILE A 146 -1.74 14.32 -9.32
CA ILE A 146 -3.10 14.35 -8.75
C ILE A 146 -3.26 15.38 -7.61
N GLY A 147 -2.24 16.23 -7.43
CA GLY A 147 -2.13 17.18 -6.33
C GLY A 147 -1.37 16.61 -5.12
N HIS A 148 -1.08 17.45 -4.13
CA HIS A 148 -0.42 17.06 -2.87
C HIS A 148 0.91 16.30 -3.04
N GLN A 149 1.68 16.63 -4.09
CA GLN A 149 2.92 15.94 -4.47
C GLN A 149 2.74 14.43 -4.75
N GLN A 150 1.51 13.99 -5.05
CA GLN A 150 1.19 12.62 -5.41
C GLN A 150 0.91 12.50 -6.90
N THR A 151 1.01 11.27 -7.40
CA THR A 151 0.73 10.92 -8.79
C THR A 151 -0.27 9.77 -8.87
N ILE A 152 -1.06 9.74 -9.95
CA ILE A 152 -1.73 8.51 -10.39
C ILE A 152 -0.69 7.66 -11.14
N SER A 153 -0.54 6.40 -10.76
CA SER A 153 0.43 5.48 -11.37
C SER A 153 0.13 5.21 -12.84
N LYS A 154 1.16 4.83 -13.61
CA LYS A 154 1.01 4.36 -14.99
C LYS A 154 0.00 3.20 -15.06
N PRO A 155 -0.94 3.20 -16.03
CA PRO A 155 -1.84 2.07 -16.27
C PRO A 155 -1.15 0.72 -16.38
N SER A 156 0.02 0.63 -17.03
CA SER A 156 0.79 -0.61 -17.15
C SER A 156 1.32 -1.10 -15.80
N VAL A 157 1.80 -0.20 -14.94
CA VAL A 157 2.25 -0.55 -13.58
C VAL A 157 1.08 -1.01 -12.72
N VAL A 158 -0.06 -0.30 -12.78
CA VAL A 158 -1.32 -0.71 -12.13
C VAL A 158 -1.73 -2.12 -12.57
N GLY A 159 -1.81 -2.34 -13.88
CA GLY A 159 -2.18 -3.64 -14.44
C GLY A 159 -1.21 -4.74 -14.04
N ARG A 160 0.10 -4.46 -14.10
CA ARG A 160 1.15 -5.41 -13.75
C ARG A 160 1.07 -5.86 -12.29
N MET A 161 0.87 -4.91 -11.36
CA MET A 161 0.75 -5.24 -9.94
C MET A 161 -0.49 -6.10 -9.65
N ILE A 162 -1.63 -5.79 -10.28
CA ILE A 162 -2.86 -6.59 -10.14
C ILE A 162 -2.67 -7.98 -10.77
N GLU A 163 -2.08 -8.07 -11.96
CA GLU A 163 -1.79 -9.34 -12.64
C GLU A 163 -0.96 -10.26 -11.73
N LEU A 164 0.09 -9.74 -11.10
CA LEU A 164 0.95 -10.51 -10.19
C LEU A 164 0.18 -11.06 -8.99
N LEU A 165 -0.81 -10.33 -8.49
CA LEU A 165 -1.70 -10.81 -7.42
C LEU A 165 -2.68 -11.89 -7.90
N LEU A 166 -3.15 -11.80 -9.15
CA LEU A 166 -4.12 -12.71 -9.74
C LEU A 166 -3.54 -14.01 -10.33
N ARG A 167 -2.22 -14.09 -10.52
CA ARG A 167 -1.57 -15.30 -11.05
C ARG A 167 -2.01 -16.53 -10.27
N GLU A 168 -2.28 -17.62 -10.96
CA GLU A 168 -2.64 -18.86 -10.29
C GLU A 168 -1.51 -19.32 -9.35
N ARG A 169 -1.89 -19.96 -8.26
CA ARG A 169 -0.93 -20.63 -7.39
C ARG A 169 -0.57 -21.96 -8.07
N PRO A 170 0.68 -22.43 -7.98
CA PRO A 170 0.90 -23.86 -8.07
C PRO A 170 0.16 -24.50 -6.89
N GLU A 171 -1.05 -25.01 -7.14
CA GLU A 171 -1.83 -25.75 -6.16
C GLU A 171 -1.09 -27.06 -5.82
N PRO A 172 -0.89 -27.40 -4.54
CA PRO A 172 -0.29 -28.69 -4.16
C PRO A 172 -1.19 -29.89 -4.44
N SER A 173 -2.45 -29.69 -4.86
CA SER A 173 -3.41 -30.77 -5.07
C SER A 173 -4.00 -30.73 -6.47
N ALA A 174 -3.88 -31.86 -7.16
CA ALA A 174 -4.34 -32.08 -8.54
C ALA A 174 -5.86 -31.89 -8.74
N GLN A 175 -6.65 -31.80 -7.66
CA GLN A 175 -8.10 -31.60 -7.72
C GLN A 175 -8.54 -30.13 -7.92
N ALA A 176 -7.65 -29.14 -7.80
CA ALA A 176 -8.03 -27.72 -7.95
C ALA A 176 -7.97 -27.20 -9.41
N ALA A 177 -7.44 -27.99 -10.34
CA ALA A 177 -7.12 -27.56 -11.71
C ALA A 177 -8.35 -27.33 -12.65
N GLN A 178 -9.57 -27.50 -12.16
CA GLN A 178 -10.80 -27.43 -12.99
C GLN A 178 -11.84 -26.42 -12.49
N ALA A 179 -11.57 -25.67 -11.42
CA ALA A 179 -12.47 -24.61 -10.98
C ALA A 179 -12.08 -23.28 -11.66
N PRO A 180 -13.04 -22.46 -12.13
CA PRO A 180 -12.74 -21.12 -12.61
C PRO A 180 -12.01 -20.34 -11.50
N ALA A 181 -10.92 -19.66 -11.86
CA ALA A 181 -10.12 -18.88 -10.93
C ALA A 181 -11.03 -17.90 -10.16
N GLN A 182 -11.21 -18.13 -8.87
CA GLN A 182 -12.08 -17.31 -8.05
C GLN A 182 -11.51 -15.87 -7.96
N PRO A 183 -12.36 -14.84 -7.96
CA PRO A 183 -11.92 -13.47 -7.72
C PRO A 183 -11.24 -13.37 -6.36
N LEU A 184 -10.30 -12.44 -6.21
CA LEU A 184 -9.68 -12.16 -4.91
C LEU A 184 -10.79 -11.77 -3.93
N SER A 185 -11.04 -12.55 -2.88
CA SER A 185 -12.20 -12.31 -2.01
C SER A 185 -12.07 -10.96 -1.31
N ARG A 186 -10.93 -10.70 -0.65
CA ARG A 186 -10.66 -9.43 0.04
C ARG A 186 -9.27 -8.88 -0.26
N VAL A 187 -9.24 -7.64 -0.74
CA VAL A 187 -8.00 -6.92 -1.08
C VAL A 187 -7.84 -5.68 -0.21
N LEU A 188 -6.61 -5.45 0.27
CA LEU A 188 -6.20 -4.19 0.90
C LEU A 188 -5.29 -3.40 -0.04
N GLU A 189 -5.64 -2.16 -0.33
CA GLU A 189 -4.82 -1.19 -1.02
C GLU A 189 -4.27 -0.16 -0.01
N ILE A 190 -2.97 0.11 -0.08
CA ILE A 190 -2.31 1.18 0.67
C ILE A 190 -1.93 2.31 -0.29
N GLY A 191 -2.48 3.50 -0.05
CA GLY A 191 -2.31 4.68 -0.90
C GLY A 191 -3.43 4.80 -1.94
N THR A 192 -4.66 5.12 -1.51
CA THR A 192 -5.80 5.31 -2.42
C THR A 192 -5.52 6.37 -3.49
N GLY A 193 -4.83 7.46 -3.13
CA GLY A 193 -4.57 8.59 -4.01
C GLY A 193 -5.86 9.17 -4.59
N CYS A 194 -6.02 9.08 -5.91
CA CYS A 194 -7.22 9.55 -6.61
C CYS A 194 -8.35 8.50 -6.66
N GLY A 195 -8.10 7.24 -6.30
CA GLY A 195 -9.08 6.14 -6.32
C GLY A 195 -9.09 5.28 -7.58
N TYR A 196 -8.23 5.54 -8.57
CA TYR A 196 -8.22 4.79 -9.84
C TYR A 196 -7.88 3.30 -9.63
N GLN A 197 -6.80 3.01 -8.91
CA GLN A 197 -6.35 1.64 -8.65
C GLN A 197 -7.40 0.87 -7.82
N ALA A 198 -8.03 1.51 -6.83
CA ALA A 198 -9.20 0.96 -6.12
C ALA A 198 -10.33 0.55 -7.08
N ALA A 199 -10.68 1.42 -8.05
CA ALA A 199 -11.72 1.13 -9.04
C ALA A 199 -11.36 -0.03 -9.97
N VAL A 200 -10.08 -0.15 -10.36
CA VAL A 200 -9.63 -1.29 -11.18
C VAL A 200 -9.65 -2.59 -10.36
N LEU A 201 -9.19 -2.56 -9.11
CA LEU A 201 -9.28 -3.72 -8.19
C LEU A 201 -10.71 -4.18 -7.98
N SER A 202 -11.66 -3.25 -7.89
CA SER A 202 -13.07 -3.56 -7.66
C SER A 202 -13.71 -4.38 -8.78
N GLN A 203 -13.09 -4.44 -9.97
CA GLN A 203 -13.53 -5.27 -11.09
C GLN A 203 -13.05 -6.72 -11.01
N VAL A 204 -12.04 -7.00 -10.18
CA VAL A 204 -11.38 -8.33 -10.08
C VAL A 204 -11.38 -8.90 -8.65
N ALA A 205 -11.96 -8.18 -7.69
CA ALA A 205 -12.03 -8.56 -6.28
C ALA A 205 -13.47 -8.50 -5.73
N GLY A 206 -13.76 -9.35 -4.74
CA GLY A 206 -15.02 -9.37 -4.01
C GLY A 206 -15.22 -8.13 -3.13
N GLU A 207 -14.21 -7.77 -2.34
CA GLU A 207 -14.14 -6.54 -1.53
C GLU A 207 -12.77 -5.86 -1.67
N VAL A 208 -12.77 -4.54 -1.78
CA VAL A 208 -11.56 -3.69 -1.79
C VAL A 208 -11.62 -2.73 -0.61
N TYR A 209 -10.62 -2.79 0.25
CA TYR A 209 -10.38 -1.84 1.33
C TYR A 209 -9.20 -0.98 0.90
N SER A 210 -9.33 0.35 0.93
CA SER A 210 -8.26 1.25 0.48
C SER A 210 -7.99 2.33 1.51
N ILE A 211 -6.73 2.47 1.93
CA ILE A 211 -6.32 3.42 2.96
C ILE A 211 -5.57 4.60 2.33
N GLU A 212 -5.97 5.81 2.69
CA GLU A 212 -5.29 7.06 2.32
C GLU A 212 -4.94 7.87 3.56
N ARG A 213 -3.72 8.39 3.60
CA ARG A 213 -3.21 9.18 4.72
C ARG A 213 -3.43 10.68 4.55
N ILE A 214 -3.64 11.18 3.32
CA ILE A 214 -3.82 12.59 2.99
C ILE A 214 -5.31 12.88 2.85
N ARG A 215 -5.89 13.64 3.80
CA ARG A 215 -7.34 13.89 3.87
C ARG A 215 -7.92 14.48 2.58
N PRO A 216 -7.31 15.52 1.96
CA PRO A 216 -7.77 16.02 0.67
C PRO A 216 -7.85 14.96 -0.44
N LEU A 217 -6.89 14.01 -0.49
CA LEU A 217 -6.91 12.93 -1.48
C LEU A 217 -7.96 11.87 -1.13
N HIS A 218 -8.16 11.55 0.14
CA HIS A 218 -9.24 10.66 0.57
C HIS A 218 -10.62 11.19 0.12
N GLU A 219 -10.88 12.48 0.31
CA GLU A 219 -12.13 13.11 -0.14
C GLU A 219 -12.20 13.22 -1.68
N LYS A 220 -11.08 13.48 -2.36
CA LYS A 220 -11.00 13.43 -3.83
C LYS A 220 -11.36 12.04 -4.37
N ALA A 221 -10.81 10.98 -3.78
CA ALA A 221 -11.11 9.60 -4.17
C ALA A 221 -12.60 9.27 -3.98
N LYS A 222 -13.21 9.67 -2.85
CA LYS A 222 -14.65 9.55 -2.63
C LYS A 222 -15.46 10.24 -3.73
N ALA A 223 -15.11 11.48 -4.07
CA ALA A 223 -15.79 12.25 -5.09
C ALA A 223 -15.69 11.59 -6.48
N ASN A 224 -14.50 11.10 -6.86
CA ASN A 224 -14.26 10.42 -8.13
C ASN A 224 -15.00 9.07 -8.24
N LEU A 225 -15.08 8.32 -7.13
CA LEU A 225 -15.69 6.99 -7.10
C LEU A 225 -17.22 7.02 -6.99
N ARG A 226 -17.80 8.07 -6.39
CA ARG A 226 -19.25 8.18 -6.17
C ARG A 226 -20.09 8.04 -7.46
N PRO A 227 -19.75 8.66 -8.60
CA PRO A 227 -20.49 8.46 -9.85
C PRO A 227 -20.46 7.03 -10.38
N LEU A 228 -19.41 6.26 -10.08
CA LEU A 228 -19.24 4.88 -10.55
C LEU A 228 -20.13 3.87 -9.81
N ARG A 229 -20.69 4.25 -8.65
CA ARG A 229 -21.56 3.41 -7.82
C ARG A 229 -20.99 2.01 -7.56
N VAL A 230 -19.68 1.94 -7.30
CA VAL A 230 -18.95 0.69 -7.01
C VAL A 230 -19.17 0.26 -5.56
N PRO A 231 -19.99 -0.78 -5.29
CA PRO A 231 -20.46 -1.08 -3.93
C PRO A 231 -19.41 -1.81 -3.08
N ASN A 232 -18.42 -2.41 -3.72
CA ASN A 232 -17.41 -3.25 -3.08
C ASN A 232 -16.12 -2.51 -2.72
N ILE A 233 -16.11 -1.17 -2.73
CA ILE A 233 -14.96 -0.36 -2.30
C ILE A 233 -15.27 0.30 -0.96
N ARG A 234 -14.36 0.12 0.01
CA ARG A 234 -14.42 0.75 1.33
C ARG A 234 -13.17 1.62 1.51
N LEU A 235 -13.36 2.93 1.51
CA LEU A 235 -12.27 3.90 1.69
C LEU A 235 -12.07 4.20 3.17
N HIS A 236 -10.82 4.22 3.60
CA HIS A 236 -10.41 4.53 4.95
C HIS A 236 -9.41 5.69 4.94
N TYR A 237 -9.64 6.68 5.81
CA TYR A 237 -8.66 7.71 6.11
C TYR A 237 -7.82 7.23 7.30
N GLY A 238 -6.52 7.04 7.12
CA GLY A 238 -5.67 6.45 8.15
C GLY A 238 -4.22 6.25 7.72
N ASP A 239 -3.39 5.78 8.66
CA ASP A 239 -2.02 5.38 8.38
C ASP A 239 -2.01 3.98 7.75
N GLY A 240 -1.64 3.92 6.47
CA GLY A 240 -1.56 2.69 5.72
C GLY A 240 -0.47 1.72 6.20
N MET A 241 0.56 2.18 6.92
CA MET A 241 1.60 1.31 7.46
C MET A 241 1.07 0.37 8.55
N LEU A 242 -0.06 0.74 9.19
CA LEU A 242 -0.73 -0.07 10.21
C LEU A 242 -1.70 -1.10 9.60
N GLY A 243 -1.97 -1.03 8.29
CA GLY A 243 -3.01 -1.80 7.62
C GLY A 243 -4.40 -1.54 8.20
N LEU A 244 -5.28 -2.55 8.15
CA LEU A 244 -6.63 -2.50 8.67
C LEU A 244 -6.97 -3.80 9.44
N PRO A 245 -6.48 -3.96 10.69
CA PRO A 245 -6.64 -5.20 11.45
C PRO A 245 -8.09 -5.67 11.62
N LYS A 246 -9.04 -4.73 11.67
CA LYS A 246 -10.48 -5.03 11.82
C LYS A 246 -11.11 -5.74 10.61
N ALA A 247 -10.48 -5.66 9.45
CA ALA A 247 -10.93 -6.32 8.22
C ALA A 247 -9.98 -7.41 7.74
N ALA A 248 -8.86 -7.63 8.43
CA ALA A 248 -7.95 -8.73 8.17
C ALA A 248 -8.62 -10.09 8.48
N PRO A 249 -8.14 -11.20 7.89
CA PRO A 249 -7.04 -11.28 6.93
C PRO A 249 -7.43 -10.87 5.51
N PHE A 250 -6.44 -10.53 4.69
CA PHE A 250 -6.58 -10.16 3.28
C PHE A 250 -5.98 -11.22 2.35
N ASP A 251 -6.67 -11.58 1.28
CA ASP A 251 -6.15 -12.50 0.25
C ASP A 251 -5.05 -11.83 -0.58
N ALA A 252 -5.18 -10.51 -0.79
CA ALA A 252 -4.15 -9.73 -1.41
C ALA A 252 -3.95 -8.37 -0.76
N ILE A 253 -2.70 -7.91 -0.75
CA ILE A 253 -2.32 -6.56 -0.32
C ILE A 253 -1.51 -5.90 -1.43
N ILE A 254 -1.87 -4.68 -1.80
CA ILE A 254 -1.19 -3.88 -2.81
C ILE A 254 -0.78 -2.54 -2.22
N VAL A 255 0.51 -2.22 -2.30
CA VAL A 255 1.04 -0.95 -1.78
C VAL A 255 1.41 -0.05 -2.96
N ALA A 256 0.75 1.10 -3.06
CA ALA A 256 0.95 2.09 -4.13
C ALA A 256 1.87 3.24 -3.70
N ALA A 257 2.82 2.97 -2.80
CA ALA A 257 3.85 3.90 -2.34
C ALA A 257 5.09 3.11 -1.90
N ALA A 258 6.29 3.62 -2.18
CA ALA A 258 7.54 2.92 -1.90
C ALA A 258 7.99 3.10 -0.45
N GLY A 259 8.13 1.99 0.27
CA GLY A 259 8.79 1.95 1.58
C GLY A 259 10.27 1.62 1.48
N LEU A 260 11.00 1.74 2.60
CA LEU A 260 12.32 1.10 2.73
C LEU A 260 12.18 -0.42 2.74
N GLU A 261 11.13 -0.92 3.40
CA GLU A 261 10.72 -2.31 3.47
C GLU A 261 9.19 -2.39 3.57
N VAL A 262 8.64 -3.59 3.45
CA VAL A 262 7.21 -3.84 3.67
C VAL A 262 6.91 -3.81 5.17
N PRO A 263 5.98 -2.97 5.65
CA PRO A 263 5.63 -2.94 7.07
C PRO A 263 5.14 -4.31 7.58
N GLN A 264 5.67 -4.75 8.74
CA GLN A 264 5.32 -6.04 9.34
C GLN A 264 3.81 -6.20 9.58
N ALA A 265 3.12 -5.11 9.95
CA ALA A 265 1.67 -5.12 10.15
C ALA A 265 0.89 -5.56 8.89
N LEU A 266 1.40 -5.28 7.69
CA LEU A 266 0.79 -5.75 6.44
C LEU A 266 1.01 -7.25 6.23
N LEU A 267 2.21 -7.75 6.55
CA LEU A 267 2.52 -9.18 6.48
C LEU A 267 1.66 -10.00 7.45
N ASP A 268 1.45 -9.48 8.66
CA ASP A 268 0.64 -10.14 9.70
C ASP A 268 -0.82 -10.26 9.28
N GLN A 269 -1.32 -9.27 8.54
CA GLN A 269 -2.70 -9.20 8.04
C GLN A 269 -2.92 -9.94 6.71
N LEU A 270 -1.87 -10.45 6.07
CA LEU A 270 -1.98 -11.24 4.85
C LEU A 270 -2.49 -12.66 5.16
N ALA A 271 -3.52 -13.15 4.50
CA ALA A 271 -4.01 -14.51 4.69
C ALA A 271 -2.94 -15.56 4.37
N ILE A 272 -3.00 -16.74 5.00
CA ILE A 272 -2.18 -17.87 4.55
C ILE A 272 -2.62 -18.24 3.12
N GLY A 273 -1.65 -18.32 2.22
CA GLY A 273 -1.88 -18.48 0.79
C GLY A 273 -2.15 -17.17 0.04
N GLY A 274 -2.18 -16.03 0.75
CA GLY A 274 -2.34 -14.70 0.17
C GLY A 274 -1.03 -14.11 -0.37
N ARG A 275 -1.16 -13.05 -1.16
CA ARG A 275 -0.04 -12.35 -1.82
C ARG A 275 0.00 -10.86 -1.52
N LEU A 276 1.19 -10.33 -1.30
CA LEU A 276 1.44 -8.90 -1.17
C LEU A 276 2.37 -8.43 -2.27
N ILE A 277 2.03 -7.33 -2.93
CA ILE A 277 2.90 -6.66 -3.91
C ILE A 277 3.18 -5.24 -3.43
N ALA A 278 4.47 -4.88 -3.35
CA ALA A 278 4.87 -3.55 -2.89
C ALA A 278 6.15 -3.09 -3.58
N PRO A 279 6.26 -1.79 -3.92
CA PRO A 279 7.53 -1.17 -4.25
C PRO A 279 8.35 -0.97 -2.97
N VAL A 280 9.62 -1.36 -3.01
CA VAL A 280 10.59 -1.14 -1.92
C VAL A 280 11.89 -0.58 -2.48
N ALA A 281 12.64 0.15 -1.65
CA ALA A 281 13.99 0.58 -2.01
C ALA A 281 14.89 -0.64 -2.29
N ARG A 282 15.72 -0.57 -3.34
CA ARG A 282 16.73 -1.62 -3.64
C ARG A 282 17.88 -1.60 -2.65
N ASP A 283 18.18 -0.42 -2.13
CA ASP A 283 19.21 -0.19 -1.11
C ASP A 283 18.56 0.40 0.14
N ARG A 284 18.97 -0.11 1.30
CA ARG A 284 18.56 0.40 2.62
C ARG A 284 19.05 1.83 2.87
N ALA A 285 20.03 2.31 2.10
CA ALA A 285 20.46 3.71 2.12
C ALA A 285 19.43 4.69 1.49
N GLY A 286 18.30 4.19 0.94
CA GLY A 286 17.23 5.05 0.43
C GLY A 286 17.53 5.73 -0.90
N GLY A 287 18.44 5.14 -1.71
CA GLY A 287 18.73 5.61 -3.06
C GLY A 287 17.49 5.61 -3.98
N PRO A 288 17.55 6.29 -5.14
CA PRO A 288 16.39 6.48 -6.02
C PRO A 288 15.90 5.18 -6.69
N SER A 289 16.65 4.08 -6.54
CA SER A 289 16.31 2.82 -7.17
C SER A 289 15.34 2.02 -6.29
N GLN A 290 14.16 1.75 -6.86
CA GLN A 290 13.13 0.93 -6.22
C GLN A 290 12.88 -0.30 -7.09
N GLN A 291 12.32 -1.35 -6.49
CA GLN A 291 11.87 -2.56 -7.17
C GLN A 291 10.53 -3.01 -6.61
N LEU A 292 9.74 -3.68 -7.44
CA LEU A 292 8.60 -4.43 -6.93
C LEU A 292 9.10 -5.68 -6.21
N VAL A 293 8.43 -6.02 -5.12
CA VAL A 293 8.62 -7.28 -4.40
C VAL A 293 7.26 -7.93 -4.23
N LEU A 294 7.17 -9.18 -4.67
CA LEU A 294 6.02 -10.06 -4.44
C LEU A 294 6.32 -10.93 -3.23
N ILE A 295 5.44 -10.90 -2.23
CA ILE A 295 5.53 -11.71 -1.02
C ILE A 295 4.34 -12.66 -0.98
N GLU A 296 4.60 -13.95 -0.80
CA GLU A 296 3.57 -14.97 -0.67
C GLU A 296 3.64 -15.58 0.73
N ARG A 297 2.53 -15.57 1.48
CA ARG A 297 2.46 -16.21 2.80
C ARG A 297 2.19 -17.70 2.61
N ARG A 298 3.18 -18.56 2.86
CA ARG A 298 3.11 -20.02 2.69
C ARG A 298 2.66 -20.75 3.96
N GLY A 299 2.69 -20.08 5.11
CA GLY A 299 2.26 -20.62 6.38
C GLY A 299 2.15 -19.55 7.46
N ARG A 300 1.95 -19.95 8.71
CA ARG A 300 1.75 -19.00 9.83
C ARG A 300 2.90 -17.99 9.97
N PHE A 301 4.15 -18.44 9.82
CA PHE A 301 5.36 -17.60 9.90
C PHE A 301 6.28 -17.76 8.67
N GLN A 302 5.76 -18.34 7.59
CA GLN A 302 6.54 -18.66 6.40
C GLN A 302 6.13 -17.71 5.27
N PHE A 303 7.10 -16.92 4.81
CA PHE A 303 6.93 -15.98 3.72
C PHE A 303 7.98 -16.25 2.65
N HIS A 304 7.55 -16.27 1.39
CA HIS A 304 8.45 -16.32 0.24
C HIS A 304 8.44 -14.94 -0.41
N SER A 305 9.62 -14.36 -0.62
CA SER A 305 9.78 -13.03 -1.22
C SER A 305 10.52 -13.14 -2.54
N THR A 306 9.96 -12.54 -3.59
CA THR A 306 10.54 -12.49 -4.93
C THR A 306 10.72 -11.05 -5.35
N ALA A 307 11.97 -10.65 -5.61
CA ALA A 307 12.27 -9.36 -6.20
C ALA A 307 11.97 -9.38 -7.71
N LEU A 308 11.38 -8.30 -8.21
CA LEU A 308 10.89 -8.17 -9.58
C LEU A 308 11.52 -6.94 -10.27
N GLU A 309 10.86 -6.42 -11.30
CA GLU A 309 11.28 -5.26 -12.06
C GLU A 309 11.46 -3.96 -11.23
N GLY A 310 12.27 -3.04 -11.78
CA GLY A 310 12.45 -1.70 -11.24
C GLY A 310 11.22 -0.83 -11.45
N VAL A 311 10.90 0.00 -10.46
CA VAL A 311 9.73 0.91 -10.50
C VAL A 311 10.08 2.25 -9.86
N PHE A 312 9.16 3.20 -9.96
CA PHE A 312 9.28 4.49 -9.29
C PHE A 312 7.92 4.91 -8.73
N PHE A 313 7.86 5.05 -7.40
CA PHE A 313 6.70 5.43 -6.63
C PHE A 313 7.07 6.53 -5.63
N VAL A 314 6.05 7.30 -5.25
CA VAL A 314 6.12 8.24 -4.13
C VAL A 314 6.40 7.52 -2.82
N PRO A 315 7.06 8.14 -1.83
CA PRO A 315 7.40 7.47 -0.58
C PRO A 315 6.17 7.09 0.26
N LEU A 316 6.19 5.89 0.83
CA LEU A 316 5.28 5.46 1.89
C LEU A 316 5.67 6.19 3.19
N LYS A 317 4.68 6.82 3.85
CA LYS A 317 4.89 7.62 5.06
C LYS A 317 3.87 7.25 6.13
N SER A 318 4.32 7.25 7.40
CA SER A 318 3.47 7.06 8.57
C SER A 318 2.63 8.31 8.88
N GLY A 319 1.61 8.14 9.71
CA GLY A 319 0.69 9.16 10.18
C GLY A 319 -0.28 9.66 9.12
N THR A 320 -1.24 10.46 9.55
CA THR A 320 -2.25 11.11 8.69
C THR A 320 -1.99 12.60 8.58
N VAL A 321 -2.34 13.20 7.43
CA VAL A 321 -2.26 14.64 7.14
C VAL A 321 -3.48 15.13 6.37
#